data_AF-A0A3B0X7D4-F1
#
_entry.id   AF-A0A3B0X7D4-F1
#
_cell.length_a   1.000
_cell.length_b   1.000
_cell.length_c   1.000
_cell.angle_alpha   90.00
_cell.angle_beta   90.00
_cell.angle_gamma   90.00
#
_symmetry.space_group_name_H-M   'P 1'
#
loop_
_entity.id
_entity.type
_entity.pdbx_description
1 polymer ?
#
loop_
_entity_poly.entity_id
_entity_poly.type
_entity_poly.pdbx_seq_one_letter_code
_entity_poly.pdbx_strand_id
1 'polypeptide(L)'
;MLQLKNNTPFAADMALFPDEHGIDTLYLIVKASFKIGQQWTLADKQLPPVAIDEYWGEPEKSSLKSVSDFHIGKPTTDILMQGPCIR
;
A
#
# COMPACT_ATOMS: atom_id res chain seq x y z
N MET A 1 -18.23 17.63 1.85
CA MET A 1 -17.26 16.64 2.37
C MET A 1 -16.65 15.95 1.16
N LEU A 2 -15.33 15.89 1.04
CA LEU A 2 -14.66 15.23 -0.07
C LEU A 2 -14.85 13.70 0.05
N GLN A 3 -15.21 13.03 -1.04
CA GLN A 3 -15.40 11.58 -1.06
C GLN A 3 -14.81 11.00 -2.34
N LEU A 4 -14.03 9.92 -2.20
CA LEU A 4 -13.49 9.18 -3.33
C LEU A 4 -14.55 8.19 -3.86
N LYS A 5 -14.96 8.36 -5.12
CA LYS A 5 -15.78 7.37 -5.85
C LYS A 5 -14.89 6.57 -6.79
N ASN A 6 -14.50 5.38 -6.36
CA ASN A 6 -13.66 4.48 -7.14
C ASN A 6 -14.52 3.59 -8.06
N ASN A 7 -14.37 3.74 -9.38
CA ASN A 7 -15.05 2.91 -10.39
C ASN A 7 -14.11 1.86 -11.02
N THR A 8 -12.92 1.65 -10.43
CA THR A 8 -11.93 0.65 -10.87
C THR A 8 -12.08 -0.63 -10.03
N PRO A 9 -11.55 -1.77 -10.49
CA PRO A 9 -11.52 -2.98 -9.69
C PRO A 9 -10.46 -2.96 -8.59
N PHE A 10 -9.64 -1.90 -8.45
CA PHE A 10 -8.56 -1.81 -7.48
C PHE A 10 -9.03 -1.27 -6.13
N ALA A 11 -8.31 -1.55 -5.06
CA ALA A 11 -8.52 -0.82 -3.82
C ALA A 11 -7.90 0.57 -3.94
N ALA A 12 -8.57 1.59 -3.41
CA ALA A 12 -8.05 2.95 -3.44
C ALA A 12 -8.44 3.70 -2.17
N ASP A 13 -7.58 4.63 -1.78
CA ASP A 13 -7.81 5.58 -0.70
C ASP A 13 -7.23 6.94 -1.09
N MET A 14 -7.50 7.96 -0.28
CA MET A 14 -7.00 9.31 -0.49
C MET A 14 -6.43 9.92 0.79
N ALA A 15 -5.40 10.75 0.63
CA ALA A 15 -4.82 11.53 1.71
C ALA A 15 -4.50 12.96 1.25
N LEU A 16 -4.49 13.89 2.20
CA LEU A 16 -4.02 15.25 1.99
C LEU A 16 -2.63 15.36 2.59
N PHE A 17 -1.66 15.72 1.76
CA PHE A 17 -0.30 16.00 2.16
C PHE A 17 0.19 17.29 1.51
N PRO A 18 1.10 18.04 2.15
CA PRO A 18 1.75 19.17 1.49
C PRO A 18 2.63 18.68 0.33
N ASP A 19 2.59 19.38 -0.79
CA ASP A 19 3.56 19.23 -1.89
C ASP A 19 4.92 19.89 -1.54
N GLU A 20 5.86 19.91 -2.48
CA GLU A 20 7.17 20.56 -2.30
C GLU A 20 7.11 22.07 -2.02
N HIS A 21 5.97 22.71 -2.27
CA HIS A 21 5.72 24.13 -2.00
C HIS A 21 4.93 24.35 -0.69
N GLY A 22 4.57 23.28 0.03
CA GLY A 22 3.79 23.34 1.26
C GLY A 22 2.28 23.50 1.02
N ILE A 23 1.80 23.22 -0.19
CA ILE A 23 0.38 23.32 -0.55
C ILE A 23 -0.30 21.97 -0.27
N ASP A 24 -1.37 22.00 0.53
CA ASP A 24 -2.23 20.83 0.76
C ASP A 24 -2.74 20.26 -0.57
N THR A 25 -2.21 19.09 -0.92
CA THR A 25 -2.44 18.42 -2.19
C THR A 25 -3.10 17.08 -1.95
N LEU A 26 -4.09 16.76 -2.79
CA LEU A 26 -4.79 15.48 -2.73
C LEU A 26 -3.98 14.39 -3.45
N TYR A 27 -3.57 13.39 -2.69
CA TYR A 27 -2.93 12.18 -3.20
C TYR A 27 -3.94 11.04 -3.25
N LEU A 28 -3.96 10.33 -4.38
CA LEU A 28 -4.74 9.11 -4.55
C LEU A 28 -3.79 7.92 -4.47
N ILE A 29 -4.07 7.00 -3.54
CA ILE A 29 -3.32 5.77 -3.37
C ILE A 29 -4.13 4.65 -4.01
N VAL A 30 -3.57 3.98 -5.01
CA VAL A 30 -4.22 2.85 -5.71
C VAL A 30 -3.40 1.60 -5.48
N LYS A 31 -4.03 0.55 -4.97
CA LYS A 31 -3.40 -0.73 -4.65
C LYS A 31 -4.09 -1.86 -5.40
N ALA A 32 -3.29 -2.63 -6.13
CA ALA A 32 -3.72 -3.80 -6.86
C ALA A 32 -3.10 -5.07 -6.28
N SER A 33 -3.94 -6.08 -6.06
CA SER A 33 -3.56 -7.42 -5.62
C SER A 33 -3.69 -8.39 -6.80
N PHE A 34 -2.62 -9.13 -7.07
CA PHE A 34 -2.55 -10.09 -8.17
C PHE A 34 -2.28 -11.50 -7.65
N LYS A 35 -2.89 -12.50 -8.30
CA LYS A 35 -2.50 -13.90 -8.20
C LYS A 35 -1.38 -14.15 -9.21
N ILE A 36 -0.19 -14.50 -8.70
CA ILE A 36 0.98 -14.82 -9.51
C ILE A 36 0.92 -16.32 -9.87
N GLY A 37 0.79 -16.62 -11.16
CA GLY A 37 0.84 -17.97 -11.72
C GLY A 37 1.51 -17.96 -13.10
N GLN A 38 1.12 -18.88 -13.99
CA GLN A 38 1.62 -18.87 -15.38
C GLN A 38 1.25 -17.58 -16.14
N GLN A 39 0.13 -16.97 -15.75
CA GLN A 39 -0.23 -15.60 -16.10
C GLN A 39 -0.60 -14.85 -14.82
N TRP A 40 -0.40 -13.54 -14.83
CA TRP A 40 -0.83 -12.69 -13.72
C TRP A 40 -2.30 -12.37 -13.89
N THR A 41 -3.08 -12.59 -12.84
CA THR A 41 -4.51 -12.29 -12.81
C THR A 41 -4.84 -11.44 -11.59
N LEU A 42 -5.89 -10.62 -11.67
CA LEU A 42 -6.34 -9.90 -10.49
C LEU A 42 -6.85 -10.87 -9.42
N ALA A 43 -6.51 -10.59 -8.17
CA ALA A 43 -7.09 -11.30 -7.05
C ALA A 43 -8.56 -10.90 -6.87
N ASP A 44 -9.42 -11.88 -6.58
CA ASP A 44 -10.87 -11.66 -6.38
C ASP A 44 -11.13 -10.64 -5.25
N LYS A 45 -10.23 -10.61 -4.25
CA LYS A 45 -10.21 -9.62 -3.18
C LYS A 45 -8.98 -8.72 -3.33
N GLN A 46 -9.23 -7.43 -3.43
CA GLN A 46 -8.20 -6.40 -3.34
C GLN A 46 -7.99 -6.00 -1.88
N LEU A 47 -6.73 -5.92 -1.45
CA LEU A 47 -6.39 -5.44 -0.11
C LEU A 47 -6.35 -3.91 -0.11
N PRO A 48 -6.90 -3.24 0.91
CA PRO A 48 -6.84 -1.78 1.01
C PRO A 48 -5.40 -1.28 1.17
N PRO A 49 -5.13 0.00 0.80
CA PRO A 49 -3.90 0.67 1.20
C PRO A 49 -3.67 0.59 2.71
N VAL A 50 -2.42 0.40 3.11
CA VAL A 50 -1.99 0.28 4.51
C VAL A 50 -1.50 1.63 4.99
N ALA A 51 -2.17 2.21 5.99
CA ALA A 51 -1.87 3.57 6.47
C ALA A 51 -0.55 3.66 7.26
N ILE A 52 -0.23 2.63 8.04
CA ILE A 52 0.92 2.60 8.96
C ILE A 52 1.69 1.31 8.81
N ASP A 53 2.98 1.32 9.12
CA ASP A 53 3.78 0.10 9.15
C ASP A 53 3.21 -0.90 10.16
N GLU A 54 2.99 -2.14 9.72
CA GLU A 54 2.59 -3.25 10.57
C GLU A 54 3.79 -4.18 10.79
N TYR A 55 3.94 -4.66 12.01
CA TYR A 55 4.99 -5.59 12.41
C TYR A 55 4.36 -6.90 12.90
N TRP A 56 5.11 -8.00 12.82
CA TRP A 56 4.65 -9.29 13.37
C TRP A 56 4.64 -9.32 14.90
N GLY A 57 5.46 -8.49 15.54
CA GLY A 57 5.54 -8.33 16.99
C GLY A 57 5.90 -6.88 17.34
N GLU A 58 6.80 -6.70 18.30
CA GLU A 58 7.26 -5.36 18.68
C GLU A 58 8.01 -4.70 17.51
N PRO A 59 7.77 -3.40 17.24
CA PRO A 59 8.62 -2.61 16.34
C PRO A 59 10.08 -2.74 16.73
N GLU A 60 10.98 -2.69 15.74
CA GLU A 60 12.44 -2.84 15.90
C GLU A 60 12.95 -4.20 16.40
N LYS A 61 12.09 -5.05 16.98
CA LYS A 61 12.42 -6.41 17.45
C LYS A 61 11.79 -7.51 16.62
N SER A 62 11.01 -7.15 15.60
CA SER A 62 10.35 -8.09 14.71
C SER A 62 10.36 -7.59 13.26
N SER A 63 10.16 -8.51 12.32
CA SER A 63 10.09 -8.18 10.90
C SER A 63 8.81 -7.42 10.55
N LEU A 64 8.91 -6.60 9.51
CA LEU A 64 7.77 -5.93 8.89
C LEU A 64 6.78 -6.95 8.31
N LYS A 65 5.51 -6.76 8.64
CA LYS A 65 4.36 -7.47 8.09
C LYS A 65 3.72 -6.69 6.94
N SER A 66 3.73 -5.36 6.97
CA SER A 66 3.40 -4.54 5.82
C SER A 66 3.98 -3.15 5.98
N VAL A 67 4.38 -2.55 4.87
CA VAL A 67 4.87 -1.16 4.83
C VAL A 67 3.70 -0.24 4.50
N SER A 68 3.72 0.97 5.05
CA SER A 68 2.76 2.02 4.70
C SER A 68 2.79 2.35 3.20
N ASP A 69 1.60 2.50 2.63
CA ASP A 69 1.37 2.94 1.26
C ASP A 69 1.23 4.46 1.15
N PHE A 70 1.23 5.20 2.27
CA PHE A 70 0.90 6.63 2.36
C PHE A 70 2.12 7.54 2.41
N HIS A 71 3.25 7.07 1.89
CA HIS A 71 4.47 7.85 1.86
C HIS A 71 4.56 8.69 0.57
N ILE A 72 4.98 9.95 0.71
CA ILE A 72 5.15 10.90 -0.39
C ILE A 72 6.45 10.58 -1.14
N GLY A 73 6.33 9.82 -2.22
CA GLY A 73 7.36 9.67 -3.26
C GLY A 73 8.43 8.61 -3.02
N LYS A 74 8.29 7.43 -3.62
CA LYS A 74 9.34 6.40 -3.60
C LYS A 74 10.34 6.67 -4.72
N PRO A 75 11.61 7.06 -4.45
CA PRO A 75 12.58 7.28 -5.52
C PRO A 75 12.88 5.98 -6.30
N THR A 76 12.64 4.83 -5.67
CA THR A 76 12.84 3.48 -6.22
C THR A 76 11.69 2.56 -5.83
N THR A 77 11.56 1.40 -6.47
CA THR A 77 10.54 0.40 -6.10
C THR A 77 10.95 -0.35 -4.83
N ASP A 78 10.15 -0.25 -3.78
CA ASP A 78 10.29 -1.11 -2.60
C ASP A 78 9.68 -2.49 -2.87
N ILE A 79 10.36 -3.54 -2.44
CA ILE A 79 9.89 -4.93 -2.56
C ILE A 79 9.91 -5.56 -1.17
N LEU A 80 8.72 -5.89 -0.65
CA LEU A 80 8.56 -6.72 0.54
C LEU A 80 8.25 -8.16 0.12
N MET A 81 9.15 -9.09 0.41
CA MET A 81 8.93 -10.51 0.20
C MET A 81 8.51 -11.19 1.50
N GLN A 82 7.40 -11.92 1.47
CA GLN A 82 6.90 -12.68 2.61
C GLN A 82 6.85 -14.16 2.26
N GLY A 83 7.43 -14.98 3.12
CA GLY A 83 7.41 -16.43 3.00
C GLY A 83 7.17 -17.07 4.36
N PRO A 84 6.72 -18.34 4.38
CA PRO A 84 6.62 -19.09 5.62
C PRO A 84 8.01 -19.26 6.26
N CYS A 85 8.06 -19.22 7.59
CA CYS A 85 9.24 -19.66 8.32
C CYS A 85 9.43 -21.15 8.06
N ILE A 86 10.56 -21.51 7.45
CA ILE A 86 11.01 -22.89 7.32
C ILE A 86 11.58 -23.27 8.69
N ARG A 87 10.99 -24.27 9.34
CA ARG A 87 11.47 -24.84 10.60
C ARG A 87 12.20 -26.14 10.34
#